data_AF-A0A3M2T3L7-F1
#
_entry.id   AF-A0A3M2T3L7-F1
#
_cell.length_a   1.000
_cell.length_b   1.000
_cell.length_c   1.000
_cell.angle_alpha   90.00
_cell.angle_beta   90.00
_cell.angle_gamma   90.00
#
_symmetry.space_group_name_H-M   'P 1'
#
loop_
_entity.id
_entity.type
_entity.pdbx_description
1 polymer ?
#
loop_
_entity_poly.entity_id
_entity_poly.type
_entity_poly.pdbx_seq_one_letter_code
_entity_poly.pdbx_strand_id
1 'polypeptide(L)'
;MRLHHYLPLFLTSVASLTAAAPAPTNDLAVRDGSEVVAAVNTIAEQTKTLNETVSSYDGGIVDTVTAIEIETQAIELNNDLRKAIWVTQNSDNFTTAESKAVSTAFLEMVPVVESTLANIVSKEEEFSNGLLGIWSLGFLVKYNLETEKRLALELGHEVEKRLTPVYAEIAPIVISQIKTAFTKAIEAYSDN
;
A
#
# COMPACT_ATOMS: atom_id res chain seq x y z
N MET A 1 26.63 53.13 75.45
CA MET A 1 25.61 53.31 74.40
C MET A 1 26.30 53.23 73.04
N ARG A 2 25.81 52.33 72.18
CA ARG A 2 26.15 52.09 70.75
C ARG A 2 27.42 51.27 70.41
N LEU A 3 27.20 49.96 70.27
CA LEU A 3 27.89 49.04 69.37
C LEU A 3 27.84 49.54 67.91
N HIS A 4 28.93 49.37 67.16
CA HIS A 4 28.87 49.24 65.70
C HIS A 4 29.67 48.00 65.29
N HIS A 5 28.93 46.95 64.92
CA HIS A 5 29.45 45.77 64.23
C HIS A 5 29.64 46.13 62.75
N TYR A 6 30.81 45.82 62.21
CA TYR A 6 31.07 45.85 60.77
C TYR A 6 30.55 44.54 60.16
N LEU A 7 29.57 44.64 59.27
CA LEU A 7 29.03 43.54 58.48
C LEU A 7 29.72 43.56 57.10
N PRO A 8 30.43 42.50 56.66
CA PRO A 8 30.92 42.43 55.30
C PRO A 8 29.77 42.01 54.36
N LEU A 9 29.60 42.80 53.30
CA LEU A 9 28.59 42.65 52.27
C LEU A 9 29.07 41.58 51.27
N PHE A 10 28.60 40.34 51.41
CA PHE A 10 28.83 39.29 50.41
C PHE A 10 27.87 39.47 49.24
N LEU A 11 28.40 39.90 48.10
CA LEU A 11 27.72 39.91 46.80
C LEU A 11 27.75 38.49 46.21
N THR A 12 26.61 37.81 46.19
CA THR A 12 26.43 36.57 45.43
C THR A 12 25.83 36.88 44.05
N SER A 13 26.67 36.81 43.02
CA SER A 13 26.25 36.88 41.62
C SER A 13 25.62 35.55 41.20
N VAL A 14 24.30 35.52 41.00
CA VAL A 14 23.60 34.38 40.40
C VAL A 14 23.75 34.50 38.88
N ALA A 15 24.53 33.61 38.28
CA ALA A 15 24.58 33.45 36.82
C ALA A 15 23.38 32.61 36.38
N SER A 16 22.40 33.24 35.73
CA SER A 16 21.28 32.53 35.11
C SER A 16 21.75 31.88 33.82
N LEU A 17 21.85 30.55 33.80
CA LEU A 17 21.98 29.75 32.58
C LEU A 17 20.64 29.76 31.85
N THR A 18 20.49 30.61 30.86
CA THR A 18 19.41 30.52 29.88
C THR A 18 19.67 29.31 28.99
N ALA A 19 19.00 28.19 29.26
CA ALA A 19 18.91 27.08 28.33
C ALA A 19 18.16 27.58 27.08
N ALA A 20 18.87 27.72 25.96
CA ALA A 20 18.25 27.94 24.67
C ALA A 20 17.44 26.69 24.30
N ALA A 21 16.12 26.78 24.33
CA ALA A 21 15.27 25.74 23.76
C ALA A 21 15.56 25.66 22.26
N PRO A 22 15.80 24.46 21.70
CA PRO A 22 15.90 24.31 20.25
C PRO A 22 14.59 24.80 19.63
N ALA A 23 14.68 25.75 18.69
CA ALA A 23 13.54 26.16 17.90
C ALA A 23 12.99 24.95 17.12
N PRO A 24 11.67 24.79 16.98
CA PRO A 24 11.12 23.78 16.08
C PRO A 24 11.66 24.09 14.68
N THR A 25 12.54 23.23 14.18
CA THR A 25 12.91 23.22 12.77
C THR A 25 11.63 22.87 12.03
N ASN A 26 11.06 23.84 11.32
CA ASN A 26 10.13 23.57 10.23
C ASN A 26 10.91 22.87 9.11
N ASP A 27 11.36 21.65 9.36
CA ASP A 27 11.53 20.71 8.29
C ASP A 27 10.10 20.47 7.80
N LEU A 28 9.79 20.98 6.61
CA LEU A 28 8.48 20.77 6.00
C LEU A 28 8.41 19.29 5.63
N ALA A 29 8.11 18.48 6.62
CA ALA A 29 7.83 17.06 6.51
C ALA A 29 6.83 16.87 5.37
N VAL A 30 7.25 16.19 4.30
CA VAL A 30 6.41 15.93 3.13
C VAL A 30 5.48 14.77 3.52
N ARG A 31 4.29 15.13 4.00
CA ARG A 31 3.22 14.17 4.30
C ARG A 31 2.33 14.02 3.08
N ASP A 32 2.47 12.89 2.40
CA ASP A 32 1.71 12.62 1.17
C ASP A 32 0.54 11.66 1.41
N GLY A 33 -0.09 11.71 2.59
CA GLY A 33 -1.23 10.84 2.90
C GLY A 33 -2.36 10.95 1.87
N SER A 34 -2.58 12.14 1.31
CA SER A 34 -3.55 12.34 0.21
C SER A 34 -3.10 11.74 -1.14
N GLU A 35 -1.80 11.74 -1.44
CA GLU A 35 -1.28 11.12 -2.66
C GLU A 35 -1.31 9.59 -2.54
N VAL A 36 -1.04 9.04 -1.35
CA VAL A 36 -1.19 7.62 -1.07
C VAL A 36 -2.64 7.18 -1.23
N VAL A 37 -3.61 7.95 -0.71
CA VAL A 37 -5.05 7.69 -0.95
C VAL A 37 -5.38 7.74 -2.43
N ALA A 38 -4.89 8.74 -3.17
CA ALA A 38 -5.12 8.85 -4.61
C ALA A 38 -4.55 7.63 -5.36
N ALA A 39 -3.33 7.19 -5.03
CA ALA A 39 -2.70 6.03 -5.64
C ALA A 39 -3.48 4.74 -5.35
N VAL A 40 -3.95 4.55 -4.12
CA VAL A 40 -4.79 3.38 -3.73
C VAL A 40 -6.11 3.38 -4.50
N ASN A 41 -6.74 4.54 -4.68
CA ASN A 41 -7.97 4.64 -5.47
C ASN A 41 -7.74 4.30 -6.95
N THR A 42 -6.63 4.76 -7.54
CA THR A 42 -6.25 4.37 -8.91
C THR A 42 -6.03 2.86 -9.03
N ILE A 43 -5.33 2.25 -8.07
CA ILE A 43 -5.15 0.80 -8.01
C ILE A 43 -6.51 0.07 -7.91
N ALA A 44 -7.43 0.56 -7.08
CA ALA A 44 -8.75 -0.03 -6.93
C ALA A 44 -9.59 0.06 -8.22
N GLU A 45 -9.54 1.21 -8.91
CA GLU A 45 -10.19 1.40 -10.21
C GLU A 45 -9.62 0.47 -11.28
N GLN A 46 -8.29 0.36 -11.39
CA GLN A 46 -7.63 -0.56 -12.31
C GLN A 46 -7.94 -2.02 -12.00
N THR A 47 -7.96 -2.39 -10.71
CA THR A 47 -8.32 -3.74 -10.28
C THR A 47 -9.76 -4.06 -10.69
N LYS A 48 -10.68 -3.09 -10.60
CA LYS A 48 -12.05 -3.25 -11.07
C LYS A 48 -12.13 -3.38 -12.59
N THR A 49 -11.39 -2.57 -13.35
CA THR A 49 -11.32 -2.70 -14.81
C THR A 49 -10.76 -4.05 -15.23
N LEU A 50 -9.68 -4.50 -14.58
CA LEU A 50 -9.13 -5.85 -14.77
C LEU A 50 -10.17 -6.93 -14.50
N ASN A 51 -10.92 -6.80 -13.41
CA ASN A 51 -12.00 -7.74 -13.10
C ASN A 51 -13.07 -7.78 -14.20
N GLU A 52 -13.50 -6.63 -14.69
CA GLU A 52 -14.50 -6.54 -15.77
C GLU A 52 -13.98 -7.21 -17.07
N THR A 53 -12.73 -6.95 -17.45
CA THR A 53 -12.12 -7.55 -18.64
C THR A 53 -11.95 -9.06 -18.47
N VAL A 54 -11.46 -9.54 -17.31
CA VAL A 54 -11.37 -10.98 -17.01
C VAL A 54 -12.74 -11.66 -17.04
N SER A 55 -13.79 -11.02 -16.52
CA SER A 55 -15.14 -11.57 -16.56
C SER A 55 -15.64 -11.78 -18.00
N SER A 56 -15.19 -10.92 -18.93
CA SER A 56 -15.59 -10.98 -20.34
C SER A 56 -14.74 -11.93 -21.20
N TYR A 57 -13.68 -12.52 -20.64
CA TYR A 57 -12.77 -13.38 -21.38
C TYR A 57 -13.30 -14.82 -21.49
N ASP A 58 -13.59 -15.28 -22.70
CA ASP A 58 -14.12 -16.64 -22.95
C ASP A 58 -13.07 -17.60 -23.56
N GLY A 59 -11.83 -17.13 -23.74
CA GLY A 59 -10.70 -17.96 -24.17
C GLY A 59 -10.62 -18.24 -25.67
N GLY A 60 -9.53 -18.92 -26.05
CA GLY A 60 -9.30 -19.35 -27.42
C GLY A 60 -8.89 -18.25 -28.41
N ILE A 61 -8.98 -18.55 -29.71
CA ILE A 61 -8.50 -17.67 -30.79
C ILE A 61 -9.29 -16.36 -30.86
N VAL A 62 -10.60 -16.41 -30.64
CA VAL A 62 -11.49 -15.27 -30.81
C VAL A 62 -11.20 -14.17 -29.79
N ASP A 63 -10.87 -14.56 -28.55
CA ASP A 63 -10.64 -13.62 -27.43
C ASP A 63 -9.16 -13.39 -27.14
N THR A 64 -8.29 -13.68 -28.10
CA THR A 64 -6.86 -13.39 -28.03
C THR A 64 -6.60 -11.89 -27.78
N VAL A 65 -7.44 -10.99 -28.30
CA VAL A 65 -7.34 -9.55 -28.03
C VAL A 65 -7.64 -9.24 -26.56
N THR A 66 -8.67 -9.84 -26.00
CA THR A 66 -9.03 -9.70 -24.57
C THR A 66 -7.91 -10.22 -23.67
N ALA A 67 -7.26 -11.33 -24.02
CA ALA A 67 -6.10 -11.84 -23.28
C ALA A 67 -4.92 -10.84 -23.27
N ILE A 68 -4.66 -10.15 -24.40
CA ILE A 68 -3.64 -9.09 -24.48
C ILE A 68 -4.04 -7.87 -23.64
N GLU A 69 -5.32 -7.52 -23.62
CA GLU A 69 -5.84 -6.42 -22.80
C GLU A 69 -5.68 -6.72 -21.30
N ILE A 70 -6.01 -7.94 -20.87
CA ILE A 70 -5.80 -8.40 -19.49
C ILE A 70 -4.33 -8.27 -19.08
N GLU A 71 -3.40 -8.72 -19.92
CA GLU A 71 -1.97 -8.60 -19.66
C GLU A 71 -1.53 -7.13 -19.56
N THR A 72 -2.05 -6.28 -20.44
CA THR A 72 -1.75 -4.84 -20.43
C THR A 72 -2.20 -4.20 -19.12
N GLN A 73 -3.42 -4.50 -18.68
CA GLN A 73 -3.99 -4.00 -17.43
C GLN A 73 -3.22 -4.53 -16.21
N ALA A 74 -2.77 -5.78 -16.21
CA ALA A 74 -1.92 -6.33 -15.15
C ALA A 74 -0.56 -5.61 -15.07
N ILE A 75 0.06 -5.29 -16.22
CA ILE A 75 1.30 -4.50 -16.26
C ILE A 75 1.08 -3.08 -15.70
N GLU A 76 -0.01 -2.42 -16.08
CA GLU A 76 -0.39 -1.10 -15.56
C GLU A 76 -0.60 -1.14 -14.04
N LEU A 77 -1.36 -2.11 -13.54
CA LEU A 77 -1.58 -2.35 -12.12
C LEU A 77 -0.26 -2.54 -11.36
N ASN A 78 0.66 -3.33 -11.92
CA ASN A 78 1.99 -3.53 -11.35
C ASN A 78 2.82 -2.24 -11.29
N ASN A 79 2.70 -1.36 -12.29
CA ASN A 79 3.39 -0.08 -12.30
C ASN A 79 2.82 0.87 -11.24
N ASP A 80 1.49 0.90 -11.09
CA ASP A 80 0.85 1.77 -10.11
C ASP A 80 1.06 1.29 -8.67
N LEU A 81 1.11 -0.03 -8.43
CA LEU A 81 1.56 -0.58 -7.16
C LEU A 81 2.99 -0.12 -6.82
N ARG A 82 3.94 -0.20 -7.78
CA ARG A 82 5.32 0.27 -7.56
C ARG A 82 5.39 1.76 -7.29
N LYS A 83 4.59 2.56 -7.99
CA LYS A 83 4.49 3.99 -7.76
C LYS A 83 3.93 4.29 -6.37
N ALA A 84 2.86 3.62 -5.95
CA ALA A 84 2.27 3.78 -4.62
C ALA A 84 3.25 3.41 -3.50
N ILE A 85 4.02 2.32 -3.68
CA ILE A 85 5.11 1.95 -2.77
C ILE A 85 6.13 3.08 -2.67
N TRP A 86 6.59 3.59 -3.82
CA TRP A 86 7.58 4.66 -3.86
C TRP A 86 7.07 5.94 -3.16
N VAL A 87 5.84 6.38 -3.43
CA VAL A 87 5.23 7.54 -2.74
C VAL A 87 5.21 7.29 -1.23
N THR A 88 4.71 6.15 -0.79
CA THR A 88 4.59 5.80 0.64
C THR A 88 5.94 5.71 1.35
N GLN A 89 6.97 5.20 0.67
CA GLN A 89 8.34 5.12 1.19
C GLN A 89 8.97 6.51 1.38
N ASN A 90 8.59 7.49 0.56
CA ASN A 90 9.09 8.86 0.64
C ASN A 90 8.22 9.77 1.51
N SER A 91 7.04 9.32 1.92
CA SER A 91 6.18 10.03 2.86
C SER A 91 6.70 9.98 4.30
N ASP A 92 6.50 11.07 5.02
CA ASP A 92 6.57 11.09 6.48
C ASP A 92 5.42 10.31 7.13
N ASN A 93 5.53 10.07 8.44
CA ASN A 93 4.46 9.45 9.21
C ASN A 93 3.17 10.27 9.11
N PHE A 94 2.07 9.57 8.88
CA PHE A 94 0.76 10.13 8.71
C PHE A 94 0.22 10.68 10.04
N THR A 95 -0.53 11.78 9.94
CA THR A 95 -1.40 12.23 11.02
C THR A 95 -2.53 11.24 11.27
N THR A 96 -3.27 11.40 12.37
CA THR A 96 -4.46 10.57 12.64
C THR A 96 -5.51 10.68 11.53
N ALA A 97 -5.72 11.88 10.97
CA ALA A 97 -6.69 12.10 9.91
C ALA A 97 -6.26 11.42 8.60
N GLU A 98 -4.98 11.51 8.23
CA GLU A 98 -4.42 10.82 7.07
C GLU A 98 -4.43 9.31 7.27
N SER A 99 -4.04 8.82 8.45
CA SER A 99 -4.10 7.38 8.77
C SER A 99 -5.50 6.83 8.63
N LYS A 100 -6.51 7.57 9.10
CA LYS A 100 -7.92 7.20 8.90
C LYS A 100 -8.27 7.09 7.42
N ALA A 101 -7.93 8.10 6.63
CA ALA A 101 -8.27 8.15 5.21
C ALA A 101 -7.59 7.01 4.42
N VAL A 102 -6.28 6.81 4.65
CA VAL A 102 -5.51 5.71 4.04
C VAL A 102 -6.09 4.36 4.46
N SER A 103 -6.32 4.12 5.75
CA SER A 103 -6.89 2.85 6.21
C SER A 103 -8.29 2.58 5.63
N THR A 104 -9.14 3.61 5.50
CA THR A 104 -10.45 3.47 4.86
C THR A 104 -10.30 3.05 3.40
N ALA A 105 -9.43 3.69 2.62
CA ALA A 105 -9.21 3.32 1.21
C ALA A 105 -8.74 1.87 1.05
N PHE A 106 -7.83 1.40 1.91
CA PHE A 106 -7.40 -0.01 1.89
C PHE A 106 -8.53 -0.99 2.24
N LEU A 107 -9.35 -0.67 3.25
CA LEU A 107 -10.48 -1.51 3.63
C LEU A 107 -11.53 -1.62 2.52
N GLU A 108 -11.78 -0.54 1.77
CA GLU A 108 -12.69 -0.51 0.63
C GLU A 108 -12.15 -1.31 -0.57
N MET A 109 -10.82 -1.40 -0.71
CA MET A 109 -10.15 -2.15 -1.77
C MET A 109 -10.20 -3.68 -1.57
N VAL A 110 -10.26 -4.17 -0.32
CA VAL A 110 -10.29 -5.61 -0.01
C VAL A 110 -11.35 -6.39 -0.84
N PRO A 111 -12.65 -6.03 -0.82
CA PRO A 111 -13.65 -6.79 -1.56
C PRO A 111 -13.43 -6.74 -3.09
N VAL A 112 -12.83 -5.66 -3.60
CA VAL A 112 -12.51 -5.54 -5.03
C VAL A 112 -11.41 -6.53 -5.42
N VAL A 113 -10.34 -6.59 -4.62
CA VAL A 113 -9.24 -7.55 -4.82
C VAL A 113 -9.74 -8.99 -4.70
N GLU A 114 -10.52 -9.31 -3.67
CA GLU A 114 -11.07 -10.65 -3.47
C GLU A 114 -11.97 -11.09 -4.63
N SER A 115 -12.87 -10.20 -5.10
CA SER A 115 -13.73 -10.48 -6.25
C SER A 115 -12.91 -10.71 -7.53
N THR A 116 -11.89 -9.90 -7.75
CA THR A 116 -11.03 -9.99 -8.95
C THR A 116 -10.28 -11.30 -8.98
N LEU A 117 -9.66 -11.67 -7.86
CA LEU A 117 -8.93 -12.92 -7.72
C LEU A 117 -9.87 -14.14 -7.86
N ALA A 118 -11.07 -14.08 -7.29
CA ALA A 118 -12.06 -15.14 -7.45
C ALA A 118 -12.50 -15.30 -8.91
N ASN A 119 -12.67 -14.19 -9.65
CA ASN A 119 -13.02 -14.20 -11.06
C ASN A 119 -11.88 -14.75 -11.93
N ILE A 120 -10.62 -14.36 -11.64
CA ILE A 120 -9.43 -14.96 -12.28
C ILE A 120 -9.40 -16.47 -12.05
N VAL A 121 -9.66 -16.95 -10.84
CA VAL A 121 -9.74 -18.40 -10.57
C VAL A 121 -10.88 -19.05 -11.35
N SER A 122 -12.04 -18.40 -11.48
CA SER A 122 -13.17 -18.96 -12.23
C SER A 122 -12.89 -19.12 -13.73
N LYS A 123 -11.89 -18.42 -14.26
CA LYS A 123 -11.45 -18.43 -15.66
C LYS A 123 -10.24 -19.31 -15.94
N GLU A 124 -9.87 -20.17 -14.99
CA GLU A 124 -8.67 -21.02 -15.09
C GLU A 124 -8.66 -21.88 -16.36
N GLU A 125 -9.79 -22.46 -16.74
CA GLU A 125 -9.90 -23.29 -17.95
C GLU A 125 -9.70 -22.45 -19.22
N GLU A 126 -10.30 -21.26 -19.31
CA GLU A 126 -10.16 -20.34 -20.43
C GLU A 126 -8.72 -19.82 -20.58
N PHE A 127 -8.03 -19.55 -19.46
CA PHE A 127 -6.61 -19.19 -19.48
C PHE A 127 -5.73 -20.39 -19.86
N SER A 128 -6.11 -21.61 -19.48
CA SER A 128 -5.39 -22.82 -19.87
C SER A 128 -5.54 -23.13 -21.36
N ASN A 129 -6.66 -22.77 -21.97
CA ASN A 129 -6.91 -22.90 -23.40
C ASN A 129 -6.28 -21.76 -24.23
N GLY A 130 -5.95 -20.64 -23.59
CA GLY A 130 -4.85 -19.75 -23.95
C GLY A 130 -4.86 -19.00 -25.30
N LEU A 131 -3.73 -18.37 -25.63
CA LEU A 131 -3.59 -17.44 -26.76
C LEU A 131 -3.59 -18.21 -28.09
N LEU A 132 -4.49 -17.85 -29.01
CA LEU A 132 -4.69 -18.55 -30.27
C LEU A 132 -5.00 -20.06 -30.15
N GLY A 133 -5.40 -20.55 -28.97
CA GLY A 133 -5.71 -21.98 -28.75
C GLY A 133 -4.49 -22.92 -28.79
N ILE A 134 -3.27 -22.38 -28.75
CA ILE A 134 -2.01 -23.14 -28.96
C ILE A 134 -1.07 -23.13 -27.76
N TRP A 135 -1.18 -22.16 -26.85
CA TRP A 135 -0.31 -22.02 -25.68
C TRP A 135 -1.14 -21.65 -24.45
N SER A 136 -1.03 -22.43 -23.38
CA SER A 136 -1.64 -22.09 -22.08
C SER A 136 -1.10 -20.77 -21.54
N LEU A 137 -2.00 -19.89 -21.13
CA LEU A 137 -1.68 -18.64 -20.44
C LEU A 137 -1.59 -18.82 -18.92
N GLY A 138 -1.89 -20.00 -18.38
CA GLY A 138 -1.90 -20.25 -16.93
C GLY A 138 -0.58 -19.91 -16.25
N PHE A 139 0.56 -20.18 -16.90
CA PHE A 139 1.88 -19.77 -16.40
C PHE A 139 2.02 -18.24 -16.29
N LEU A 140 1.53 -17.50 -17.29
CA LEU A 140 1.60 -16.04 -17.31
C LEU A 140 0.69 -15.44 -16.21
N VAL A 141 -0.53 -15.97 -16.08
CA VAL A 141 -1.45 -15.57 -15.00
C VAL A 141 -0.82 -15.81 -13.64
N LYS A 142 -0.22 -16.99 -13.42
CA LYS A 142 0.50 -17.30 -12.19
C LYS A 142 1.63 -16.31 -11.91
N TYR A 143 2.45 -16.00 -12.91
CA TYR A 143 3.55 -15.05 -12.77
C TYR A 143 3.06 -13.65 -12.37
N ASN A 144 1.96 -13.19 -12.98
CA ASN A 144 1.35 -11.90 -12.63
C ASN A 144 0.80 -11.92 -11.20
N LEU A 145 0.05 -12.97 -10.82
CA LEU A 145 -0.48 -13.13 -9.46
C LEU A 145 0.62 -13.15 -8.38
N GLU A 146 1.75 -13.83 -8.63
CA GLU A 146 2.90 -13.84 -7.74
C GLU A 146 3.54 -12.44 -7.61
N THR A 147 3.64 -11.73 -8.74
CA THR A 147 4.21 -10.38 -8.80
C THR A 147 3.33 -9.37 -8.07
N GLU A 148 2.03 -9.39 -8.35
CA GLU A 148 1.02 -8.51 -7.74
C GLU A 148 0.89 -8.78 -6.25
N LYS A 149 0.86 -10.06 -5.82
CA LYS A 149 0.89 -10.43 -4.40
C LYS A 149 2.07 -9.80 -3.70
N ARG A 150 3.29 -9.94 -4.26
CA ARG A 150 4.50 -9.38 -3.64
C ARG A 150 4.38 -7.86 -3.50
N LEU A 151 3.95 -7.17 -4.55
CA LEU A 151 3.82 -5.71 -4.55
C LEU A 151 2.70 -5.21 -3.62
N ALA A 152 1.55 -5.87 -3.60
CA ALA A 152 0.43 -5.51 -2.72
C ALA A 152 0.81 -5.66 -1.24
N LEU A 153 1.53 -6.73 -0.88
CA LEU A 153 2.01 -6.92 0.49
C LEU A 153 3.10 -5.91 0.85
N GLU A 154 4.01 -5.61 -0.07
CA GLU A 154 5.03 -4.56 0.12
C GLU A 154 4.37 -3.20 0.38
N LEU A 155 3.38 -2.80 -0.45
CA LEU A 155 2.60 -1.59 -0.25
C LEU A 155 1.90 -1.57 1.11
N GLY A 156 1.22 -2.66 1.48
CA GLY A 156 0.54 -2.77 2.77
C GLY A 156 1.49 -2.59 3.96
N HIS A 157 2.68 -3.18 3.91
CA HIS A 157 3.69 -3.04 4.95
C HIS A 157 4.33 -1.64 4.97
N GLU A 158 4.55 -1.00 3.82
CA GLU A 158 5.02 0.38 3.81
C GLU A 158 3.99 1.33 4.40
N VAL A 159 2.70 1.15 4.09
CA VAL A 159 1.63 1.93 4.69
C VAL A 159 1.54 1.71 6.19
N GLU A 160 1.60 0.46 6.65
CA GLU A 160 1.61 0.10 8.08
C GLU A 160 2.65 0.90 8.87
N LYS A 161 3.87 1.06 8.33
CA LYS A 161 4.96 1.82 8.97
C LYS A 161 4.66 3.32 9.12
N ARG A 162 3.80 3.88 8.27
CA ARG A 162 3.45 5.32 8.26
C ARG A 162 2.21 5.64 9.08
N LEU A 163 1.37 4.65 9.37
CA LEU A 163 0.14 4.83 10.14
C LEU A 163 0.43 5.21 11.60
N THR A 164 -0.51 5.92 12.23
CA THR A 164 -0.49 6.06 13.69
C THR A 164 -0.78 4.71 14.37
N PRO A 165 -0.35 4.50 15.64
CA PRO A 165 -0.40 3.18 16.28
C PRO A 165 -1.76 2.48 16.23
N VAL A 166 -2.85 3.24 16.45
CA VAL A 166 -4.23 2.71 16.43
C VAL A 166 -4.59 2.06 15.09
N TYR A 167 -4.13 2.62 13.97
CA TYR A 167 -4.41 2.08 12.64
C TYR A 167 -3.40 1.00 12.25
N ALA A 168 -2.14 1.15 12.65
CA ALA A 168 -1.10 0.16 12.42
C ALA A 168 -1.44 -1.20 13.07
N GLU A 169 -2.08 -1.22 14.25
CA GLU A 169 -2.50 -2.45 14.93
C GLU A 169 -3.50 -3.31 14.11
N ILE A 170 -4.25 -2.69 13.20
CA ILE A 170 -5.27 -3.37 12.37
C ILE A 170 -4.67 -3.84 11.03
N ALA A 171 -3.63 -3.16 10.53
CA ALA A 171 -3.04 -3.42 9.21
C ALA A 171 -2.64 -4.90 8.98
N PRO A 172 -2.05 -5.63 9.94
CA PRO A 172 -1.72 -7.05 9.75
C PRO A 172 -2.92 -7.94 9.38
N ILE A 173 -4.12 -7.60 9.84
CA ILE A 173 -5.34 -8.35 9.52
C ILE A 173 -5.68 -8.20 8.04
N VAL A 174 -5.67 -6.96 7.54
CA VAL A 174 -5.95 -6.64 6.12
C VAL A 174 -4.89 -7.26 5.21
N ILE A 175 -3.61 -7.13 5.55
CA ILE A 175 -2.50 -7.71 4.80
C ILE A 175 -2.63 -9.24 4.73
N SER A 176 -3.03 -9.89 5.82
CA SER A 176 -3.25 -11.34 5.87
C SER A 176 -4.42 -11.80 4.99
N GLN A 177 -5.51 -11.03 4.95
CA GLN A 177 -6.66 -11.31 4.07
C GLN A 177 -6.23 -11.26 2.60
N ILE A 178 -5.58 -10.18 2.18
CA ILE A 178 -5.06 -10.02 0.80
C ILE A 178 -4.07 -11.14 0.46
N LYS A 179 -3.12 -11.44 1.36
CA LYS A 179 -2.16 -12.55 1.18
C LYS A 179 -2.87 -13.88 0.94
N THR A 180 -3.92 -14.15 1.71
CA THR A 180 -4.68 -15.41 1.62
C THR A 180 -5.41 -15.50 0.28
N ALA A 181 -6.09 -14.43 -0.13
CA ALA A 181 -6.78 -14.37 -1.42
C ALA A 181 -5.82 -14.63 -2.59
N PHE A 182 -4.68 -13.95 -2.64
CA PHE A 182 -3.68 -14.17 -3.68
C PHE A 182 -3.09 -15.58 -3.64
N THR A 183 -2.84 -16.13 -2.44
CA THR A 183 -2.30 -17.50 -2.31
C THR A 183 -3.26 -18.52 -2.92
N LYS A 184 -4.56 -18.39 -2.61
CA LYS A 184 -5.60 -19.26 -3.16
C LYS A 184 -5.69 -19.14 -4.69
N ALA A 185 -5.55 -17.93 -5.23
CA ALA A 185 -5.54 -17.71 -6.68
C ALA A 185 -4.31 -18.34 -7.35
N ILE A 186 -3.11 -18.17 -6.79
CA ILE A 186 -1.86 -18.76 -7.31
C ILE A 186 -1.93 -20.29 -7.30
N GLU A 187 -2.52 -20.89 -6.26
CA GLU A 187 -2.69 -22.34 -6.14
C GLU A 187 -3.53 -22.91 -7.29
N ALA A 188 -4.59 -22.21 -7.72
CA ALA A 188 -5.41 -22.64 -8.87
C ALA A 188 -4.60 -22.77 -10.18
N TYR A 189 -3.52 -22.00 -10.33
CA TYR A 189 -2.65 -22.04 -11.52
C TYR A 189 -1.36 -22.86 -11.30
N SER A 190 -1.25 -23.61 -10.21
CA SER A 190 -0.03 -24.33 -9.84
C SER A 190 0.01 -25.80 -10.25
N ASP A 191 -1.14 -26.39 -10.63
CA ASP A 191 -1.29 -27.82 -10.95
C ASP A 191 -1.40 -28.12 -12.47
N ASN A 192 -1.21 -27.12 -13.34
CA ASN A 192 -1.23 -27.26 -14.81
C ASN A 192 0.16 -27.29 -15.45
#